data_AF-A0A9X3F7H3-F1
#
_entry.id   AF-A0A9X3F7H3-F1
#
_cell.length_a   1.000
_cell.length_b   1.000
_cell.length_c   1.000
_cell.angle_alpha   90.00
_cell.angle_beta   90.00
_cell.angle_gamma   90.00
#
_symmetry.space_group_name_H-M   'P 1'
#
loop_
_entity.id
_entity.type
_entity.pdbx_description
1 polymer ?
#
loop_
_entity_poly.entity_id
_entity_poly.type
_entity_poly.pdbx_seq_one_letter_code
_entity_poly.pdbx_strand_id
1 'polypeptide(L)'
;MKKLILITIVILPLFVAAQETWVVPETNLEKISPFVFDDDLIKDGEALYENLCISCHGTVRKNNPMVFVPSPGDPASEKFQSQTDGSMFYKINKGRGGMPGFEPTLEEEEIWSLIGYFRSLNKAYIQPEFDYGDEVLSELAMALSYDANVDKLVVKVTSNGEMKSGIKVSAAVKGLFGKYILENEETNETGIAYFNVDRKMPGDEEGNLTVQVRAQEGYSIKKTEQTMQLVEPTVKTDLIAGRHLWSKALKAPIWLIVVFNLIVSCIWGIIIYIIIGLVRLKKVS
;
A
#
# COMPACT_ATOMS: atom_id res chain seq x y z
N MET A 1 -21.97 28.63 -71.04
CA MET A 1 -20.80 29.10 -70.25
C MET A 1 -21.08 28.84 -68.78
N LYS A 2 -20.61 27.71 -68.22
CA LYS A 2 -20.82 27.36 -66.80
C LYS A 2 -19.69 27.95 -65.97
N LYS A 3 -20.01 28.83 -65.01
CA LYS A 3 -19.05 29.45 -64.08
C LYS A 3 -18.61 28.40 -63.06
N LEU A 4 -17.32 28.13 -62.98
CA LEU A 4 -16.70 27.29 -61.94
C LEU A 4 -16.46 28.19 -60.70
N ILE A 5 -17.11 27.89 -59.59
CA ILE A 5 -16.89 28.57 -58.30
C ILE A 5 -15.75 27.83 -57.61
N LEU A 6 -14.61 28.50 -57.43
CA LEU A 6 -13.45 27.99 -56.70
C LEU A 6 -13.68 28.26 -55.21
N ILE A 7 -13.93 27.22 -54.42
CA ILE A 7 -14.06 27.31 -52.95
C ILE A 7 -12.66 27.17 -52.36
N THR A 8 -12.13 28.27 -51.82
CA THR A 8 -10.86 28.29 -51.10
C THR A 8 -11.07 27.74 -49.69
N ILE A 9 -10.58 26.53 -49.42
CA ILE A 9 -10.53 25.94 -48.08
C ILE A 9 -9.48 26.71 -47.27
N VAL A 10 -9.93 27.49 -46.29
CA VAL A 10 -9.07 28.11 -45.28
C VAL A 10 -8.74 27.04 -44.24
N ILE A 11 -7.50 26.53 -44.28
CA ILE A 11 -6.97 25.63 -43.25
C ILE A 11 -6.57 26.49 -42.05
N LEU A 12 -7.38 26.46 -41.00
CA LEU A 12 -7.05 27.07 -39.71
C LEU A 12 -5.99 26.17 -39.03
N PRO A 13 -4.79 26.67 -38.68
CA PRO A 13 -3.83 25.85 -37.97
C PRO A 13 -4.36 25.61 -36.55
N LEU A 14 -4.65 24.34 -36.22
CA LEU A 14 -4.77 23.93 -34.82
C LEU A 14 -3.40 24.17 -34.16
N PHE A 15 -3.32 25.20 -33.33
CA PHE A 15 -2.22 25.36 -32.39
C PHE A 15 -2.31 24.20 -31.37
N VAL A 16 -1.55 23.14 -31.63
CA VAL A 16 -1.21 22.15 -30.61
C VAL A 16 -0.22 22.85 -29.67
N ALA A 17 -0.71 23.31 -28.52
CA ALA A 17 0.16 23.75 -27.44
C ALA A 17 0.89 22.52 -26.88
N ALA A 18 2.03 22.16 -27.48
CA ALA A 18 2.96 21.21 -26.88
C ALA A 18 3.44 21.82 -25.56
N GLN A 19 3.07 21.21 -24.44
CA GLN A 19 3.49 21.71 -23.13
C GLN A 19 5.01 21.62 -23.01
N GLU A 20 5.64 22.72 -22.62
CA GLU A 20 7.09 22.82 -22.45
C GLU A 20 7.62 21.71 -21.52
N THR A 21 8.84 21.25 -21.81
CA THR A 21 9.55 20.24 -21.01
C THR A 21 9.61 20.69 -19.55
N TRP A 22 9.48 19.76 -18.60
CA TRP A 22 9.57 20.10 -17.18
C TRP A 22 11.01 20.42 -16.83
N VAL A 23 11.34 21.71 -16.86
CA VAL A 23 12.64 22.23 -16.45
C VAL A 23 12.73 22.17 -14.92
N VAL A 24 13.74 21.43 -14.44
CA VAL A 24 14.09 21.36 -13.02
C VAL A 24 15.34 22.23 -12.83
N PRO A 25 15.40 23.09 -11.80
CA PRO A 25 16.59 23.89 -11.52
C PRO A 25 17.83 23.01 -11.33
N GLU A 26 18.98 23.43 -11.85
CA GLU A 26 20.23 22.63 -11.80
C GLU A 26 20.59 22.21 -10.37
N THR A 27 20.37 23.09 -9.38
CA THR A 27 20.62 22.81 -7.96
C THR A 27 19.85 21.61 -7.42
N ASN A 28 18.71 21.26 -8.00
CA ASN A 28 17.93 20.09 -7.60
C ASN A 28 18.30 18.83 -8.37
N LEU A 29 19.02 18.92 -9.50
CA LEU A 29 19.39 17.75 -10.29
C LEU A 29 20.41 16.87 -9.56
N GLU A 30 21.28 17.49 -8.77
CA GLU A 30 22.35 16.85 -8.00
C GLU A 30 21.89 16.33 -6.63
N LYS A 31 20.62 16.59 -6.25
CA LYS A 31 20.10 16.10 -4.97
C LYS A 31 20.06 14.57 -4.98
N ILE A 32 20.72 13.97 -4.00
CA ILE A 32 20.80 12.52 -3.77
C ILE A 32 20.13 12.16 -2.44
N SER A 33 19.64 10.93 -2.33
CA SER A 33 18.92 10.46 -1.14
C SER A 33 19.89 10.26 0.02
N PRO A 34 19.65 10.87 1.21
CA PRO A 34 20.37 10.52 2.43
C PRO A 34 19.86 9.23 3.07
N PHE A 35 18.80 8.62 2.51
CA PHE A 35 18.23 7.35 2.98
C PHE A 35 18.61 6.22 2.03
N VAL A 36 18.98 5.08 2.59
CA VAL A 36 19.27 3.86 1.83
C VAL A 36 17.96 3.27 1.28
N PHE A 37 17.94 2.93 -0.01
CA PHE A 37 16.80 2.28 -0.66
C PHE A 37 16.76 0.78 -0.35
N ASP A 38 16.57 0.45 0.92
CA ASP A 38 16.38 -0.93 1.37
C ASP A 38 14.96 -1.44 1.09
N ASP A 39 14.75 -2.75 1.26
CA ASP A 39 13.46 -3.40 1.00
C ASP A 39 12.31 -2.80 1.81
N ASP A 40 12.59 -2.25 2.99
CA ASP A 40 11.55 -1.68 3.84
C ASP A 40 11.15 -0.27 3.36
N LEU A 41 12.11 0.57 3.02
CA LEU A 41 11.87 1.89 2.42
C LEU A 41 11.15 1.75 1.07
N ILE A 42 11.54 0.76 0.27
CA ILE A 42 10.88 0.46 -1.02
C ILE A 42 9.41 0.06 -0.81
N LYS A 43 9.10 -0.78 0.19
CA LYS A 43 7.72 -1.16 0.51
C LYS A 43 6.89 0.01 1.02
N ASP A 44 7.48 0.88 1.86
CA ASP A 44 6.81 2.08 2.34
C ASP A 44 6.48 3.00 1.13
N GLY A 45 7.39 3.12 0.16
CA GLY A 45 7.18 3.82 -1.11
C GLY A 45 6.11 3.19 -2.01
N GLU A 46 6.06 1.86 -2.10
CA GLU A 46 5.02 1.14 -2.85
C GLU A 46 3.63 1.43 -2.26
N ALA A 47 3.48 1.38 -0.94
CA ALA A 47 2.24 1.70 -0.26
C ALA A 47 1.82 3.16 -0.49
N LEU A 48 2.76 4.12 -0.46
CA LEU A 48 2.48 5.52 -0.80
C LEU A 48 2.02 5.67 -2.26
N TYR A 49 2.63 4.94 -3.19
CA TYR A 49 2.23 4.97 -4.59
C TYR A 49 0.80 4.46 -4.79
N GLU A 50 0.45 3.34 -4.14
CA GLU A 50 -0.90 2.78 -4.17
C GLU A 50 -1.95 3.72 -3.57
N ASN A 51 -1.59 4.48 -2.54
CA ASN A 51 -2.53 5.38 -1.87
C ASN A 51 -2.69 6.73 -2.59
N LEU A 52 -1.60 7.28 -3.15
CA LEU A 52 -1.57 8.68 -3.60
C LEU A 52 -1.40 8.85 -5.11
N CYS A 53 -0.74 7.91 -5.79
CA CYS A 53 -0.28 8.10 -7.17
C CYS A 53 -1.06 7.24 -8.18
N ILE A 54 -1.49 6.03 -7.79
CA ILE A 54 -2.08 5.03 -8.69
C ILE A 54 -3.36 5.52 -9.37
N SER A 55 -4.13 6.39 -8.71
CA SER A 55 -5.38 6.93 -9.23
C SER A 55 -5.17 7.72 -10.53
N CYS A 56 -4.03 8.40 -10.66
CA CYS A 56 -3.68 9.18 -11.84
C CYS A 56 -2.68 8.47 -12.74
N HIS A 57 -1.68 7.78 -12.19
CA HIS A 57 -0.61 7.14 -12.97
C HIS A 57 -0.94 5.71 -13.43
N GLY A 58 -1.93 5.05 -12.82
CA GLY A 58 -2.29 3.65 -13.11
C GLY A 58 -1.32 2.65 -12.47
N THR A 59 -1.54 1.36 -12.70
CA THR A 59 -0.58 0.33 -12.25
C THR A 59 0.69 0.38 -13.09
N VAL A 60 1.86 0.37 -12.43
CA VAL A 60 3.17 0.37 -13.10
C VAL A 60 3.31 -0.76 -14.12
N ARG A 61 4.00 -0.49 -15.24
CA ARG A 61 4.17 -1.39 -16.40
C ARG A 61 2.88 -1.82 -17.08
N LYS A 62 1.73 -1.22 -16.73
CA LYS A 62 0.46 -1.42 -17.42
C LYS A 62 0.05 -0.12 -18.09
N ASN A 63 -0.69 -0.25 -19.19
CA ASN A 63 -1.28 0.92 -19.82
C ASN A 63 -2.26 1.59 -18.85
N ASN A 64 -2.01 2.85 -18.55
CA ASN A 64 -2.92 3.66 -17.76
C ASN A 64 -4.20 3.92 -18.58
N PRO A 65 -5.37 3.46 -18.11
CA PRO A 65 -6.64 3.64 -18.85
C PRO A 65 -7.17 5.08 -18.77
N MET A 66 -6.62 5.92 -17.89
CA MET A 66 -7.04 7.32 -17.73
C MET A 66 -6.48 8.20 -18.85
N VAL A 67 -7.33 9.06 -19.41
CA VAL A 67 -6.95 10.00 -20.46
C VAL A 67 -6.67 11.36 -19.84
N PHE A 68 -5.40 11.59 -19.51
CA PHE A 68 -4.89 12.91 -19.10
C PHE A 68 -4.14 13.57 -20.25
N VAL A 69 -4.21 14.90 -20.33
CA VAL A 69 -3.47 15.69 -21.33
C VAL A 69 -2.64 16.74 -20.59
N PRO A 70 -1.30 16.61 -20.56
CA PRO A 70 -0.50 15.47 -21.04
C PRO A 70 -0.68 14.23 -20.15
N SER A 71 -0.35 13.05 -20.69
CA SER A 71 -0.35 11.81 -19.90
C SER A 71 0.69 11.90 -18.76
N PRO A 72 0.36 11.46 -17.54
CA PRO A 72 1.26 11.50 -16.40
C PRO A 72 2.46 10.54 -16.54
N GLY A 73 2.40 9.59 -17.48
CA GLY A 73 3.46 8.63 -17.76
C GLY A 73 3.59 7.53 -16.70
N ASP A 74 4.36 6.51 -17.05
CA ASP A 74 4.63 5.34 -16.20
C ASP A 74 6.01 5.50 -15.51
N PRO A 75 6.09 5.40 -14.17
CA PRO A 75 7.35 5.41 -13.43
C PRO A 75 8.33 4.30 -13.85
N ALA A 76 7.85 3.20 -14.43
CA ALA A 76 8.69 2.13 -14.93
C ALA A 76 9.27 2.39 -16.33
N SER A 77 8.86 3.47 -17.01
CA SER A 77 9.30 3.77 -18.37
C SER A 77 10.77 4.19 -18.43
N GLU A 78 11.46 3.86 -19.52
CA GLU A 78 12.86 4.26 -19.75
C GLU A 78 13.04 5.78 -19.68
N LYS A 79 12.10 6.55 -20.26
CA LYS A 79 12.08 8.01 -20.18
C LYS A 79 11.97 8.52 -18.74
N PHE A 80 11.19 7.84 -17.89
CA PHE A 80 11.12 8.23 -16.49
C PHE A 80 12.43 7.91 -15.78
N GLN A 81 12.92 6.69 -15.96
CA GLN A 81 14.13 6.15 -15.32
C GLN A 81 15.43 6.86 -15.73
N SER A 82 15.47 7.54 -16.88
CA SER A 82 16.66 8.30 -17.30
C SER A 82 16.85 9.64 -16.57
N GLN A 83 15.88 10.07 -15.77
CA GLN A 83 15.99 11.28 -14.94
C GLN A 83 16.89 11.04 -13.73
N THR A 84 17.49 12.09 -13.17
CA THR A 84 18.21 12.00 -11.89
C THR A 84 17.23 11.88 -10.73
N ASP A 85 17.70 11.33 -9.61
CA ASP A 85 16.89 11.16 -8.40
C ASP A 85 16.39 12.51 -7.86
N GLY A 86 17.25 13.52 -7.83
CA GLY A 86 16.87 14.88 -7.46
C GLY A 86 15.85 15.53 -8.41
N SER A 87 15.88 15.19 -9.70
CA SER A 87 14.84 15.59 -10.65
C SER A 87 13.48 14.98 -10.28
N MET A 88 13.46 13.69 -9.94
CA MET A 88 12.23 13.01 -9.48
C MET A 88 11.72 13.64 -8.19
N PHE A 89 12.61 13.87 -7.22
CA PHE A 89 12.30 14.51 -5.94
C PHE A 89 11.63 15.86 -6.15
N TYR A 90 12.24 16.74 -6.94
CA TYR A 90 11.69 18.06 -7.22
C TYR A 90 10.29 17.98 -7.85
N LYS A 91 10.09 17.03 -8.77
CA LYS A 91 8.81 16.86 -9.48
C LYS A 91 7.69 16.43 -8.55
N ILE A 92 7.96 15.47 -7.67
CA ILE A 92 6.99 15.00 -6.68
C ILE A 92 6.73 16.11 -5.65
N ASN A 93 7.80 16.77 -5.19
CA ASN A 93 7.71 17.80 -4.15
C ASN A 93 6.90 19.02 -4.62
N LYS A 94 7.25 19.59 -5.79
CA LYS A 94 6.65 20.85 -6.26
C LYS A 94 5.43 20.68 -7.14
N GLY A 95 5.29 19.54 -7.82
CA GLY A 95 4.23 19.33 -8.81
C GLY A 95 4.32 20.28 -10.01
N ARG A 96 3.43 20.10 -10.99
CA ARG A 96 3.31 21.00 -12.14
C ARG A 96 1.98 20.81 -12.87
N GLY A 97 1.27 21.90 -13.11
CA GLY A 97 0.02 21.87 -13.88
C GLY A 97 -1.03 20.99 -13.20
N GLY A 98 -1.43 19.89 -13.85
CA GLY A 98 -2.41 18.94 -13.31
C GLY A 98 -1.87 17.97 -12.25
N MET A 99 -0.55 17.87 -12.07
CA MET A 99 0.05 17.07 -10.99
C MET A 99 0.24 17.94 -9.75
N PRO A 100 -0.42 17.64 -8.61
CA PRO A 100 -0.24 18.40 -7.38
C PRO A 100 1.20 18.26 -6.84
N GLY A 101 1.64 19.26 -6.09
CA GLY A 101 2.86 19.17 -5.29
C GLY A 101 2.57 18.54 -3.94
N PHE A 102 3.48 17.69 -3.47
CA PHE A 102 3.33 16.95 -2.22
C PHE A 102 4.14 17.53 -1.05
N GLU A 103 4.89 18.62 -1.24
CA GLU A 103 5.62 19.33 -0.18
C GLU A 103 4.83 19.59 1.12
N PRO A 104 3.54 20.01 1.08
CA PRO A 104 2.80 20.25 2.32
C PRO A 104 2.21 18.98 2.95
N THR A 105 2.32 17.83 2.29
CA THR A 105 1.61 16.59 2.66
C THR A 105 2.55 15.45 2.99
N LEU A 106 3.73 15.41 2.37
CA LEU A 106 4.72 14.35 2.53
C LEU A 106 6.01 14.92 3.10
N GLU A 107 6.57 14.19 4.06
CA GLU A 107 7.91 14.43 4.58
C GLU A 107 8.97 14.05 3.53
N GLU A 108 10.18 14.60 3.63
CA GLU A 108 11.25 14.35 2.67
C GLU A 108 11.56 12.86 2.52
N GLU A 109 11.57 12.11 3.61
CA GLU A 109 11.78 10.66 3.58
C GLU A 109 10.69 9.91 2.81
N GLU A 110 9.42 10.33 2.93
CA GLU A 110 8.31 9.71 2.22
C GLU A 110 8.46 9.93 0.70
N ILE A 111 8.91 11.11 0.28
CA ILE A 111 9.24 11.38 -1.13
C ILE A 111 10.43 10.49 -1.57
N TRP A 112 11.44 10.31 -0.73
CA TRP A 112 12.56 9.40 -1.04
C TRP A 112 12.13 7.93 -1.11
N SER A 113 11.18 7.50 -0.29
CA SER A 113 10.63 6.15 -0.36
C SER A 113 9.90 5.89 -1.67
N LEU A 114 9.13 6.86 -2.19
CA LEU A 114 8.51 6.80 -3.53
C LEU A 114 9.58 6.64 -4.62
N ILE A 115 10.67 7.40 -4.53
CA ILE A 115 11.79 7.29 -5.48
C ILE A 115 12.46 5.93 -5.37
N GLY A 116 12.70 5.44 -4.15
CA GLY A 116 13.21 4.08 -3.91
C GLY A 116 12.34 3.02 -4.57
N TYR A 117 11.01 3.11 -4.42
CA TYR A 117 10.07 2.25 -5.12
C TYR A 117 10.21 2.36 -6.64
N PHE A 118 10.23 3.57 -7.21
CA PHE A 118 10.39 3.76 -8.65
C PHE A 118 11.72 3.18 -9.16
N ARG A 119 12.80 3.35 -8.41
CA ARG A 119 14.12 2.80 -8.75
C ARG A 119 14.17 1.29 -8.65
N SER A 120 13.44 0.69 -7.72
CA SER A 120 13.30 -0.77 -7.64
C SER A 120 12.72 -1.39 -8.94
N LEU A 121 11.97 -0.61 -9.73
CA LEU A 121 11.43 -1.03 -11.02
C LEU A 121 12.50 -1.10 -12.13
N ASN A 122 13.69 -0.57 -11.89
CA ASN A 122 14.84 -0.65 -12.79
C ASN A 122 15.97 -1.48 -12.17
N LYS A 123 16.11 -2.73 -12.61
CA LYS A 123 17.13 -3.66 -12.10
C LYS A 123 18.57 -3.20 -12.31
N ALA A 124 18.82 -2.25 -13.22
CA ALA A 124 20.16 -1.73 -13.50
C ALA A 124 20.49 -0.49 -12.66
N TYR A 125 19.55 0.04 -11.89
CA TYR A 125 19.80 1.19 -11.04
C TYR A 125 20.70 0.79 -9.86
N ILE A 126 21.68 1.64 -9.57
CA ILE A 126 22.55 1.56 -8.42
C ILE A 126 22.44 2.90 -7.71
N GLN A 127 22.08 2.88 -6.43
CA GLN A 127 21.95 4.08 -5.63
C GLN A 127 23.31 4.78 -5.48
N PRO A 128 23.42 6.09 -5.78
CA PRO A 128 24.60 6.88 -5.45
C PRO A 128 24.78 6.98 -3.93
N GLU A 129 26.02 6.87 -3.47
CA GLU A 129 26.35 7.03 -2.04
C GLU A 129 26.17 8.50 -1.61
N PHE A 130 25.52 8.70 -0.46
CA PHE A 130 25.34 10.03 0.13
C PHE A 130 26.53 10.37 1.01
N ASP A 131 27.13 11.53 0.75
CA ASP A 131 28.16 12.09 1.62
C ASP A 131 27.49 12.80 2.80
N TYR A 132 27.52 12.15 3.98
CA TYR A 132 27.01 12.73 5.23
C TYR A 132 27.93 13.84 5.79
N GLY A 133 29.06 14.12 5.14
CA GLY A 133 30.04 15.10 5.62
C GLY A 133 30.65 14.68 6.95
N ASP A 134 30.71 15.62 7.91
CA ASP A 134 31.19 15.36 9.28
C ASP A 134 30.10 14.74 10.19
N GLU A 135 28.87 14.53 9.71
CA GLU A 135 27.81 13.90 10.48
C GLU A 135 28.02 12.39 10.56
N VAL A 136 28.47 11.92 11.73
CA VAL A 136 28.58 10.48 12.01
C VAL A 136 27.17 9.92 12.20
N LEU A 137 26.74 9.05 11.27
CA LEU A 137 25.54 8.24 11.43
C LEU A 137 25.61 7.47 12.73
N SER A 138 24.61 7.66 13.61
CA SER A 138 24.52 6.89 14.84
C SER A 138 24.16 5.43 14.56
N GLU A 139 24.92 4.51 15.15
CA GLU A 139 24.55 3.11 15.24
C GLU A 139 23.43 2.96 16.28
N LEU A 140 22.20 2.95 15.79
CA LEU A 140 21.02 2.71 16.61
C LEU A 140 20.86 1.21 16.86
N ALA A 141 20.87 0.83 18.14
CA ALA A 141 20.47 -0.49 18.61
C ALA A 141 19.18 -0.37 19.43
N MET A 142 18.28 -1.34 19.25
CA MET A 142 16.98 -1.37 19.93
C MET A 142 16.77 -2.71 20.62
N ALA A 143 16.26 -2.66 21.84
CA ALA A 143 15.78 -3.82 22.56
C ALA A 143 14.30 -3.62 22.91
N LEU A 144 13.46 -4.53 22.42
CA LEU A 144 12.02 -4.51 22.68
C LEU A 144 11.72 -5.46 23.83
N SER A 145 10.92 -5.00 24.78
CA SER A 145 10.45 -5.79 25.91
C SER A 145 9.05 -5.36 26.30
N TYR A 146 8.30 -6.23 26.97
CA TYR A 146 6.99 -5.89 27.51
C TYR A 146 7.05 -5.97 29.03
N ASP A 147 6.63 -4.90 29.70
CA ASP A 147 6.58 -4.86 31.16
C ASP A 147 5.14 -5.12 31.63
N ALA A 148 4.91 -6.31 32.18
CA ALA A 148 3.61 -6.73 32.69
C ALA A 148 3.14 -5.94 33.92
N ASN A 149 4.04 -5.24 34.63
CA ASN A 149 3.66 -4.43 35.79
C ASN A 149 3.05 -3.09 35.38
N VAL A 150 3.52 -2.55 34.26
CA VAL A 150 3.09 -1.23 33.72
C VAL A 150 2.10 -1.39 32.57
N ASP A 151 1.94 -2.61 32.04
CA ASP A 151 1.09 -2.94 30.87
C ASP A 151 1.47 -2.11 29.63
N LYS A 152 2.78 -1.96 29.40
CA LYS A 152 3.33 -1.16 28.30
C LYS A 152 4.43 -1.90 27.56
N LEU A 153 4.46 -1.68 26.25
CA LEU A 153 5.60 -2.03 25.42
C LEU A 153 6.73 -1.04 25.71
N VAL A 154 7.88 -1.57 26.08
CA VAL A 154 9.08 -0.83 26.43
C VAL A 154 10.11 -1.02 25.32
N VAL A 155 10.43 0.08 24.64
CA VAL A 155 11.48 0.13 23.62
C VAL A 155 12.67 0.85 24.22
N LYS A 156 13.79 0.15 24.36
CA LYS A 156 15.06 0.75 24.75
C LYS A 156 15.87 1.01 23.49
N VAL A 157 16.23 2.27 23.25
CA VAL A 157 17.05 2.69 22.12
C VAL A 157 18.37 3.21 22.65
N THR A 158 19.46 2.67 22.10
CA THR A 158 20.82 3.14 22.36
C THR A 158 21.41 3.66 21.06
N SER A 159 22.01 4.86 21.11
CA SER A 159 22.72 5.49 19.99
C SER A 159 24.21 5.39 20.27
N ASN A 160 24.96 4.72 19.39
CA ASN A 160 26.41 4.50 19.56
C ASN A 160 26.79 3.85 20.91
N GLY A 161 25.90 3.02 21.47
CA GLY A 161 26.08 2.37 22.77
C GLY A 161 25.68 3.22 23.98
N GLU A 162 25.29 4.49 23.80
CA GLU A 162 24.83 5.38 24.86
C GLU A 162 23.30 5.55 24.84
N MET A 163 22.70 5.74 26.01
CA MET A 163 21.28 6.05 26.14
C MET A 163 21.08 7.55 25.92
N LYS A 164 20.26 7.92 24.93
CA LYS A 164 20.04 9.32 24.56
C LYS A 164 18.55 9.62 24.43
N SER A 165 18.17 10.81 24.89
CA SER A 165 16.82 11.35 24.79
C SER A 165 16.58 12.05 23.46
N GLY A 166 15.33 12.08 23.01
CA GLY A 166 14.91 12.80 21.80
C GLY A 166 15.03 12.00 20.51
N ILE A 167 15.25 10.69 20.59
CA ILE A 167 15.18 9.80 19.43
C ILE A 167 13.71 9.55 19.13
N LYS A 168 13.28 9.79 17.89
CA LYS A 168 11.90 9.54 17.47
C LYS A 168 11.70 8.03 17.29
N VAL A 169 10.74 7.47 18.00
CA VAL A 169 10.41 6.04 17.96
C VAL A 169 8.94 5.89 17.58
N SER A 170 8.69 5.11 16.52
CA SER A 170 7.34 4.71 16.15
C SER A 170 7.19 3.20 16.33
N ALA A 171 6.11 2.80 16.99
CA ALA A 171 5.76 1.40 17.18
C ALA A 171 4.50 1.07 16.38
N ALA A 172 4.51 -0.06 15.68
CA ALA A 172 3.39 -0.53 14.89
C ALA A 172 3.19 -2.04 15.07
N VAL A 173 1.93 -2.49 15.09
CA VAL A 173 1.57 -3.90 15.08
C VAL A 173 1.37 -4.34 13.63
N LYS A 174 2.08 -5.38 13.20
CA LYS A 174 1.97 -5.94 11.85
C LYS A 174 0.69 -6.77 11.74
N GLY A 175 -0.23 -6.30 10.92
CA GLY A 175 -1.46 -7.02 10.56
C GLY A 175 -1.34 -7.75 9.23
N LEU A 176 -2.43 -8.45 8.85
CA LEU A 176 -2.56 -9.15 7.56
C LEU A 176 -2.66 -8.20 6.36
N PHE A 177 -3.20 -6.99 6.57
CA PHE A 177 -3.53 -6.03 5.52
C PHE A 177 -2.77 -4.70 5.66
N GLY A 178 -1.68 -4.68 6.42
CA GLY A 178 -0.90 -3.47 6.68
C GLY A 178 -0.38 -3.39 8.12
N LYS A 179 0.13 -2.23 8.50
CA LYS A 179 0.68 -1.95 9.83
C LYS A 179 -0.31 -1.08 10.61
N TYR A 180 -0.65 -1.47 11.83
CA TYR A 180 -1.43 -0.65 12.75
C TYR A 180 -0.46 0.18 13.60
N ILE A 181 -0.36 1.47 13.32
CA ILE A 181 0.52 2.37 14.07
C ILE A 181 -0.08 2.56 15.46
N LEU A 182 0.71 2.30 16.50
CA LEU A 182 0.32 2.55 17.89
C LEU A 182 0.40 4.05 18.15
N GLU A 183 1.61 4.55 18.41
CA GLU A 183 1.90 5.95 18.71
C GLU A 183 3.31 6.29 18.21
N ASN A 184 3.60 7.57 18.04
CA ASN A 184 4.94 8.10 17.80
C ASN A 184 5.39 8.79 19.08
N GLU A 185 6.47 8.31 19.68
CA GLU A 185 6.99 8.81 20.95
C GLU A 185 8.47 9.17 20.82
N GLU A 186 8.95 10.04 21.69
CA GLU A 186 10.38 10.35 21.79
C GLU A 186 11.00 9.63 22.99
N THR A 187 12.26 9.22 22.88
CA THR A 187 12.95 8.59 24.00
C THR A 187 13.14 9.56 25.16
N ASN A 188 12.87 9.09 26.37
CA ASN A 188 13.16 9.84 27.60
C ASN A 188 14.68 9.95 27.89
N GLU A 189 15.05 10.62 28.99
CA GLU A 189 16.45 10.75 29.44
C GLU A 189 17.19 9.41 29.61
N THR A 190 16.45 8.31 29.79
CA THR A 190 17.01 6.95 29.91
C THR A 190 17.02 6.17 28.58
N GLY A 191 16.71 6.81 27.44
CA GLY A 191 16.66 6.16 26.13
C GLY A 191 15.46 5.21 25.95
N ILE A 192 14.40 5.38 26.74
CA ILE A 192 13.23 4.49 26.76
C ILE A 192 12.01 5.21 26.19
N ALA A 193 11.32 4.55 25.27
CA ALA A 193 9.98 4.92 24.80
C ALA A 193 8.96 3.88 25.29
N TYR A 194 7.81 4.37 25.75
CA TYR A 194 6.72 3.54 26.26
C TYR A 194 5.53 3.64 25.32
N PHE A 195 4.98 2.49 24.91
CA PHE A 195 3.81 2.44 24.04
C PHE A 195 2.67 1.68 24.71
N ASN A 196 1.46 2.21 24.54
CA ASN A 196 0.25 1.55 24.98
C ASN A 196 -0.20 0.54 23.92
N VAL A 197 -0.49 -0.70 24.33
CA VAL A 197 -1.02 -1.74 23.45
C VAL A 197 -2.40 -2.12 23.96
N ASP A 198 -3.43 -1.98 23.12
CA ASP A 198 -4.78 -2.42 23.51
C ASP A 198 -4.83 -3.95 23.56
N ARG A 199 -5.07 -4.51 24.74
CA ARG A 199 -5.12 -5.96 24.98
C ARG A 199 -6.28 -6.64 24.25
N LYS A 200 -7.25 -5.88 23.74
CA LYS A 200 -8.37 -6.37 22.92
C LYS A 200 -8.02 -6.51 21.44
N MET A 201 -6.81 -6.13 21.03
CA MET A 201 -6.38 -6.30 19.65
C MET A 201 -6.40 -7.79 19.27
N PRO A 202 -6.84 -8.14 18.04
CA PRO A 202 -6.87 -9.52 17.60
C PRO A 202 -5.45 -10.05 17.39
N GLY A 203 -5.03 -10.97 18.25
CA GLY A 203 -3.75 -11.68 18.15
C GLY A 203 -3.83 -12.98 17.38
N ASP A 204 -2.74 -13.74 17.42
CA ASP A 204 -2.78 -15.15 17.04
C ASP A 204 -3.47 -16.03 18.11
N GLU A 205 -3.51 -17.34 17.88
CA GLU A 205 -4.15 -18.30 18.79
C GLU A 205 -3.47 -18.37 20.17
N GLU A 206 -2.24 -17.88 20.28
CA GLU A 206 -1.47 -17.80 21.52
C GLU A 206 -1.48 -16.39 22.14
N GLY A 207 -2.04 -15.40 21.43
CA GLY A 207 -2.06 -13.99 21.84
C GLY A 207 -0.79 -13.23 21.48
N ASN A 208 0.02 -13.75 20.55
CA ASN A 208 1.18 -13.04 20.03
C ASN A 208 0.78 -11.98 19.00
N LEU A 209 1.50 -10.88 19.07
CA LEU A 209 1.51 -9.83 18.07
C LEU A 209 2.93 -9.65 17.56
N THR A 210 3.07 -9.48 16.25
CA THR A 210 4.34 -9.06 15.65
C THR A 210 4.40 -7.55 15.70
N VAL A 211 5.28 -7.02 16.55
CA VAL A 211 5.51 -5.59 16.69
C VAL A 211 6.70 -5.20 15.84
N GLN A 212 6.51 -4.20 14.99
CA GLN A 212 7.56 -3.51 14.26
C GLN A 212 7.82 -2.17 14.95
N VAL A 213 9.05 -1.96 15.41
CA VAL A 213 9.49 -0.69 15.98
C VAL A 213 10.51 -0.08 15.06
N ARG A 214 10.42 1.23 14.90
CA ARG A 214 11.29 2.04 14.07
C ARG A 214 11.81 3.20 14.90
N ALA A 215 13.12 3.31 15.04
CA ALA A 215 13.79 4.45 15.65
C ALA A 215 14.51 5.27 14.59
N GLN A 216 14.48 6.59 14.75
CA GLN A 216 15.10 7.54 13.85
C GLN A 216 15.81 8.64 14.63
N GLU A 217 17.10 8.84 14.32
CA GLU A 217 17.92 9.94 14.80
C GLU A 217 18.60 10.60 13.58
N GLY A 218 18.13 11.78 13.18
CA GLY A 218 18.56 12.40 11.92
C GLY A 218 18.27 11.50 10.72
N TYR A 219 19.33 11.12 9.99
CA TYR A 219 19.27 10.19 8.85
C TYR A 219 19.44 8.71 9.24
N SER A 220 19.86 8.41 10.47
CA SER A 220 19.96 7.04 10.95
C SER A 220 18.58 6.49 11.25
N ILE A 221 18.18 5.45 10.54
CA ILE A 221 16.94 4.72 10.78
C ILE A 221 17.27 3.28 11.12
N LYS A 222 16.68 2.76 12.19
CA LYS A 222 16.71 1.33 12.52
C LYS A 222 15.29 0.82 12.66
N LYS A 223 14.97 -0.25 11.93
CA LYS A 223 13.74 -1.02 12.09
C LYS A 223 14.06 -2.34 12.80
N THR A 224 13.17 -2.79 13.68
CA THR A 224 13.26 -4.09 14.36
C THR A 224 11.88 -4.68 14.48
N GLU A 225 11.73 -5.93 14.07
CA GLU A 225 10.49 -6.70 14.24
C GLU A 225 10.70 -7.75 15.33
N GLN A 226 9.75 -7.86 16.24
CA GLN A 226 9.74 -8.90 17.26
C GLN A 226 8.30 -9.38 17.49
N THR A 227 8.12 -10.70 17.50
CA THR A 227 6.87 -11.33 17.89
C THR A 227 6.88 -11.56 19.40
N MET A 228 5.83 -11.10 20.08
CA MET A 228 5.70 -11.22 21.53
C MET A 228 4.24 -11.39 21.94
N GLN A 229 4.02 -12.10 23.04
CA GLN A 229 2.70 -12.32 23.63
C GLN A 229 2.24 -11.04 24.34
N LEU A 230 1.32 -10.30 23.73
CA LEU A 230 0.86 -8.99 24.21
C LEU A 230 -0.63 -8.95 24.52
N VAL A 231 -1.41 -9.79 23.84
CA VAL A 231 -2.87 -9.80 23.91
C VAL A 231 -3.37 -11.13 24.44
N GLU A 232 -4.65 -11.17 24.78
CA GLU A 232 -5.29 -12.41 25.13
C GLU A 232 -5.38 -13.33 23.90
N PRO A 233 -5.24 -14.67 24.08
CA PRO A 233 -5.42 -15.65 23.02
C PRO A 233 -6.71 -15.42 22.24
N THR A 234 -6.57 -15.09 20.96
CA THR A 234 -7.74 -14.80 20.13
C THR A 234 -8.23 -16.11 19.52
N VAL A 235 -9.38 -16.59 19.99
CA VAL A 235 -10.03 -17.76 19.40
C VAL A 235 -10.59 -17.38 18.04
N LYS A 236 -9.90 -17.80 16.97
CA LYS A 236 -10.39 -17.59 15.61
C LYS A 236 -11.62 -18.46 15.39
N THR A 237 -12.78 -17.84 15.32
CA THR A 237 -13.96 -18.51 14.78
C THR A 237 -13.88 -18.50 13.26
N ASP A 238 -13.93 -19.67 12.63
CA ASP A 238 -14.02 -19.78 11.17
C ASP A 238 -15.14 -18.86 10.64
N LEU A 239 -14.81 -17.96 9.70
CA LEU A 239 -15.80 -17.06 9.08
C LEU A 239 -16.90 -17.80 8.31
N ILE A 240 -16.67 -19.10 8.05
CA ILE A 240 -17.53 -20.03 7.31
C ILE A 240 -18.17 -21.04 8.29
N ALA A 241 -17.89 -20.96 9.59
CA ALA A 241 -18.53 -21.80 10.58
C ALA A 241 -19.96 -21.35 10.83
N GLY A 242 -20.90 -22.05 10.21
CA GLY A 242 -22.32 -21.86 10.47
C GLY A 242 -23.17 -22.37 9.31
N ARG A 243 -24.49 -22.35 9.48
CA ARG A 243 -25.43 -22.63 8.38
C ARG A 243 -25.90 -21.37 7.67
N HIS A 244 -25.02 -20.79 6.85
CA HIS A 244 -25.28 -19.58 6.07
C HIS A 244 -24.94 -19.79 4.58
N LEU A 245 -25.32 -18.84 3.71
CA LEU A 245 -25.16 -18.95 2.26
C LEU A 245 -23.71 -19.16 1.82
N TRP A 246 -22.77 -18.54 2.53
CA TRP A 246 -21.33 -18.58 2.25
C TRP A 246 -20.60 -19.76 2.92
N SER A 247 -21.33 -20.77 3.39
CA SER A 247 -20.76 -21.94 4.09
C SER A 247 -20.41 -23.08 3.13
N LYS A 248 -19.67 -24.10 3.60
CA LYS A 248 -19.45 -25.34 2.84
C LYS A 248 -20.81 -25.97 2.49
N ALA A 249 -20.96 -26.62 1.34
CA ALA A 249 -22.24 -27.19 0.87
C ALA A 249 -22.98 -28.06 1.91
N LEU A 250 -22.25 -28.82 2.73
CA LEU A 250 -22.81 -29.64 3.83
C LEU A 250 -23.50 -28.81 4.94
N LYS A 251 -23.12 -27.54 5.08
CA LYS A 251 -23.66 -26.58 6.03
C LYS A 251 -24.63 -25.58 5.37
N ALA A 252 -25.16 -25.84 4.18
CA ALA A 252 -26.16 -24.93 3.60
C ALA A 252 -27.35 -24.64 4.57
N PRO A 253 -27.96 -23.44 4.51
CA PRO A 253 -29.12 -23.09 5.33
C PRO A 253 -30.24 -24.12 5.18
N ILE A 254 -30.85 -24.53 6.30
CA ILE A 254 -31.86 -25.60 6.31
C ILE A 254 -33.05 -25.24 5.42
N TRP A 255 -33.52 -24.00 5.48
CA TRP A 255 -34.64 -23.54 4.65
C TRP A 255 -34.36 -23.67 3.16
N LEU A 256 -33.12 -23.41 2.73
CA LEU A 256 -32.70 -23.53 1.33
C LEU A 256 -32.72 -24.99 0.89
N ILE A 257 -32.21 -25.90 1.73
CA ILE A 257 -32.26 -27.35 1.49
C ILE A 257 -33.71 -27.81 1.37
N VAL A 258 -34.59 -27.37 2.28
CA VAL A 258 -36.02 -27.73 2.27
C VAL A 258 -36.71 -27.22 1.01
N VAL A 259 -36.55 -25.93 0.66
CA VAL A 259 -37.16 -25.33 -0.53
C VAL A 259 -36.67 -26.01 -1.81
N PHE A 260 -35.37 -26.26 -1.94
CA PHE A 260 -34.80 -26.98 -3.09
C PHE A 260 -35.42 -28.37 -3.23
N ASN A 261 -35.47 -29.15 -2.14
CA ASN A 261 -36.04 -30.50 -2.17
C ASN A 261 -37.55 -30.50 -2.43
N LEU A 262 -38.29 -29.50 -1.94
CA LEU A 262 -39.72 -29.33 -2.24
C LEU A 262 -39.95 -29.04 -3.73
N ILE A 263 -39.19 -28.12 -4.31
CA ILE A 263 -39.29 -27.79 -5.74
C ILE A 263 -38.98 -29.03 -6.59
N VAL A 264 -37.88 -29.73 -6.29
CA VAL A 264 -37.50 -30.97 -6.97
C VAL A 264 -38.61 -32.02 -6.87
N SER A 265 -39.17 -32.21 -5.67
CA SER A 265 -40.27 -33.17 -5.44
C SER A 265 -41.54 -32.79 -6.22
N CYS A 266 -41.89 -31.49 -6.30
CA CYS A 266 -43.02 -31.03 -7.10
C CYS A 266 -42.83 -31.31 -8.59
N ILE A 267 -41.63 -31.06 -9.14
CA ILE A 267 -41.32 -31.34 -10.55
C ILE A 267 -41.46 -32.84 -10.83
N TRP A 268 -40.88 -33.70 -9.99
CA TRP A 268 -41.02 -35.15 -10.12
C TRP A 268 -42.48 -35.59 -10.02
N GLY A 269 -43.26 -34.99 -9.13
CA GLY A 269 -44.70 -35.24 -9.01
C GLY A 269 -45.47 -34.95 -10.30
N ILE A 270 -45.19 -33.82 -10.95
CA ILE A 270 -45.82 -33.46 -12.24
C ILE A 270 -45.42 -34.45 -13.35
N ILE A 271 -44.14 -34.82 -13.43
CA ILE A 271 -43.65 -35.79 -14.42
C ILE A 271 -44.37 -37.13 -14.23
N ILE A 272 -44.45 -37.63 -13.00
CA ILE A 272 -45.15 -38.89 -12.68
C ILE A 272 -46.63 -38.80 -13.05
N TYR A 273 -47.29 -37.69 -12.74
CA TYR A 273 -48.69 -37.46 -13.09
C TYR A 273 -48.92 -37.54 -14.61
N ILE A 274 -48.08 -36.88 -15.40
CA ILE A 274 -48.15 -36.91 -16.87
C ILE A 274 -47.95 -38.36 -17.39
N ILE A 275 -46.97 -39.09 -16.87
CA ILE A 275 -46.71 -40.49 -17.26
C ILE A 275 -47.93 -41.37 -16.97
N ILE A 276 -48.54 -41.24 -15.78
CA ILE A 276 -49.77 -41.98 -15.42
C ILE A 276 -50.91 -41.62 -16.38
N GLY A 277 -51.06 -40.34 -16.71
CA GLY A 277 -52.05 -39.86 -17.68
C GLY A 277 -51.88 -40.51 -19.06
N LEU A 278 -50.65 -40.53 -19.58
CA LEU A 278 -50.33 -41.16 -20.86
C LEU A 278 -50.60 -42.68 -20.85
N VAL A 279 -50.24 -43.38 -19.77
CA VAL A 279 -50.52 -44.82 -19.62
C VAL A 279 -52.02 -45.08 -19.57
N ARG A 280 -52.81 -44.22 -18.91
CA ARG A 280 -54.27 -44.34 -18.86
C ARG A 280 -54.91 -44.12 -20.23
N LEU A 281 -54.45 -43.14 -21.00
CA LEU A 281 -54.95 -42.89 -22.35
C LEU A 281 -54.67 -44.07 -23.29
N LYS A 282 -53.48 -44.68 -23.20
CA LYS A 282 -53.13 -45.88 -23.99
C LYS A 282 -54.00 -47.10 -23.67
N LYS A 283 -54.62 -47.19 -22.49
CA LYS A 283 -55.55 -48.28 -22.14
C LYS A 283 -56.96 -48.07 -22.67
N VAL A 284 -57.30 -46.86 -23.10
CA VAL A 284 -58.64 -46.48 -23.58
C VAL A 284 -58.70 -46.41 -25.11
N SER A 285 -57.55 -46.31 -25.78
CA SER A 285 -57.37 -46.54 -27.23
C SER A 285 -57.09 -48.00 -27.53
#